data_AF-A0A842N690-F1
#
_entry.id   AF-A0A842N690-F1
#
_cell.length_a   1.000
_cell.length_b   1.000
_cell.length_c   1.000
_cell.angle_alpha   90.00
_cell.angle_beta   90.00
_cell.angle_gamma   90.00
#
_symmetry.space_group_name_H-M   'P 1'
#
loop_
_entity.id
_entity.type
_entity.pdbx_description
1 polymer ?
#
loop_
_entity_poly.entity_id
_entity_poly.type
_entity_poly.pdbx_seq_one_letter_code
_entity_poly.pdbx_strand_id
1 'polypeptide(L)'
;YDSLKHAEMYRSAGELLTERRPALDEQQYDEQRVLVARHVAMEERVIERLEEMIPGVENEKVSFILNAIIEDERRHHRVLKRVEELLIKGETVTEEDWWDAAFGDVPGLWG
;
A
#
# COMPACT_ATOMS: atom_id res chain seq x y z
N TYR A 1 -6.24 0.26 -15.59
CA TYR A 1 -4.84 0.51 -15.22
C TYR A 1 -4.64 0.37 -13.72
N ASP A 2 -5.56 0.90 -12.91
CA ASP A 2 -5.58 0.74 -11.45
C ASP A 2 -5.72 -0.73 -10.97
N SER A 3 -6.64 -1.48 -11.58
CA SER A 3 -6.86 -2.90 -11.24
C SER A 3 -5.66 -3.82 -11.51
N LEU A 4 -4.72 -3.41 -12.38
CA LEU A 4 -3.51 -4.19 -12.66
C LEU A 4 -2.50 -4.02 -11.53
N LYS A 5 -2.34 -2.80 -10.98
CA LYS A 5 -1.54 -2.57 -9.78
C LYS A 5 -2.10 -3.30 -8.57
N HIS A 6 -3.42 -3.28 -8.38
CA HIS A 6 -4.05 -4.03 -7.28
C HIS A 6 -3.90 -5.53 -7.47
N ALA A 7 -4.05 -6.04 -8.70
CA ALA A 7 -3.80 -7.46 -9.00
C ALA A 7 -2.34 -7.85 -8.77
N GLU A 8 -1.37 -6.97 -9.06
CA GLU A 8 0.04 -7.22 -8.75
C GLU A 8 0.34 -7.15 -7.25
N MET A 9 -0.33 -6.28 -6.51
CA MET A 9 -0.24 -6.24 -5.03
C MET A 9 -0.86 -7.50 -4.41
N TYR A 10 -2.06 -7.91 -4.84
CA TYR A 10 -2.69 -9.16 -4.38
C TYR A 10 -1.93 -10.40 -4.83
N ARG A 11 -1.32 -10.39 -6.03
CA ARG A 11 -0.45 -11.47 -6.51
C ARG A 11 0.81 -11.54 -5.66
N SER A 12 1.44 -10.41 -5.35
CA SER A 12 2.62 -10.36 -4.48
C SER A 12 2.28 -10.81 -3.05
N ALA A 13 1.13 -10.39 -2.53
CA ALA A 13 0.61 -10.87 -1.25
C ALA A 13 0.31 -12.37 -1.29
N GLY A 14 -0.31 -12.87 -2.36
CA GLY A 14 -0.56 -14.29 -2.58
C GLY A 14 0.73 -15.11 -2.69
N GLU A 15 1.75 -14.60 -3.39
CA GLU A 15 3.08 -15.21 -3.51
C GLU A 15 3.83 -15.24 -2.17
N LEU A 16 3.59 -14.25 -1.29
CA LEU A 16 4.10 -14.23 0.09
C LEU A 16 3.36 -15.22 1.01
N LEU A 17 2.06 -15.42 0.80
CA LEU A 17 1.20 -16.31 1.60
C LEU A 17 1.25 -17.78 1.15
N THR A 18 1.51 -18.02 -0.14
CA THR A 18 1.40 -19.35 -0.76
C THR A 18 2.77 -19.92 -1.06
N GLU A 19 3.55 -20.19 -0.02
CA GLU A 19 4.46 -21.35 0.08
C GLU A 19 5.26 -21.23 1.36
N ARG A 20 5.39 -22.34 2.10
CA ARG A 20 6.53 -22.51 3.02
C ARG A 20 7.80 -22.41 2.18
N ARG A 21 8.35 -21.21 2.02
CA ARG A 21 9.70 -21.03 1.49
C ARG A 21 10.67 -20.98 2.66
N PRO A 22 11.89 -21.54 2.50
CA PRO A 22 12.98 -21.24 3.43
C PRO A 22 13.06 -19.72 3.54
N ALA A 23 13.41 -19.20 4.73
CA ALA A 23 13.59 -17.76 4.97
C ALA A 23 14.08 -17.07 3.69
N LEU A 24 13.34 -16.05 3.23
CA LEU A 24 13.70 -15.27 2.04
C LEU A 24 15.22 -15.11 2.00
N ASP A 25 15.85 -15.48 0.87
CA ASP A 25 17.23 -15.10 0.63
C ASP A 25 17.34 -13.59 0.93
N GLU A 26 18.34 -13.18 1.72
CA GLU A 26 18.55 -11.78 2.12
C GLU A 26 18.44 -10.83 0.91
N GLN A 27 18.88 -11.28 -0.28
CA GLN A 27 18.75 -10.52 -1.51
C GLN A 27 17.28 -10.26 -1.92
N GLN A 28 16.41 -11.26 -1.86
CA GLN A 28 14.99 -11.12 -2.25
C GLN A 28 14.24 -10.22 -1.27
N TYR A 29 14.58 -10.33 0.02
CA TYR A 29 14.00 -9.49 1.05
C TYR A 29 14.41 -8.01 0.89
N ASP A 30 15.68 -7.74 0.59
CA ASP A 30 16.14 -6.37 0.30
C ASP A 30 15.52 -5.81 -0.98
N GLU A 31 15.35 -6.61 -2.03
CA GLU A 31 14.63 -6.20 -3.25
C GLU A 31 13.19 -5.78 -2.95
N GLN A 32 12.48 -6.53 -2.09
CA GLN A 32 11.12 -6.17 -1.69
C GLN A 32 11.08 -4.89 -0.84
N ARG A 33 12.03 -4.70 0.09
CA ARG A 33 12.13 -3.45 0.87
C ARG A 33 12.33 -2.24 -0.03
N VAL A 34 13.23 -2.33 -0.99
CA VAL A 34 13.49 -1.24 -1.95
C VAL A 34 12.25 -0.94 -2.79
N LEU A 35 11.51 -1.97 -3.21
CA LEU A 35 10.30 -1.81 -4.00
C LEU A 35 9.18 -1.12 -3.20
N VAL A 36 8.95 -1.54 -1.95
CA VAL A 36 7.94 -0.93 -1.06
C VAL A 36 8.31 0.52 -0.76
N ALA A 37 9.55 0.80 -0.36
CA ALA A 37 10.01 2.17 -0.08
C ALA A 37 9.83 3.09 -1.30
N ARG A 38 10.10 2.58 -2.51
CA ARG A 38 9.88 3.33 -3.75
C ARG A 38 8.40 3.67 -3.98
N HIS A 39 7.48 2.75 -3.65
CA HIS A 39 6.05 3.00 -3.78
C HIS A 39 5.56 4.01 -2.75
N VAL A 40 5.97 3.88 -1.48
CA VAL A 40 5.67 4.86 -0.42
C VAL A 40 6.07 6.26 -0.86
N ALA A 41 7.30 6.44 -1.34
CA ALA A 41 7.80 7.73 -1.81
C ALA A 41 7.13 8.24 -3.10
N MET A 42 6.53 7.36 -3.91
CA MET A 42 5.76 7.75 -5.08
C MET A 42 4.37 8.25 -4.69
N GLU A 43 3.69 7.53 -3.80
CA GLU A 43 2.36 7.90 -3.30
C GLU A 43 2.42 9.20 -2.50
N GLU A 44 3.44 9.40 -1.67
CA GLU A 44 3.65 10.66 -0.94
C GLU A 44 3.72 11.86 -1.89
N ARG A 45 4.49 11.75 -2.98
CA ARG A 45 4.57 12.81 -4.01
C ARG A 45 3.24 13.05 -4.73
N VAL A 46 2.46 12.01 -4.98
CA VAL A 46 1.13 12.14 -5.60
C VAL A 46 0.17 12.84 -4.64
N ILE A 47 0.16 12.44 -3.37
CA ILE A 47 -0.66 13.05 -2.33
C ILE A 47 -0.32 14.52 -2.20
N GLU A 48 0.94 14.88 -1.98
CA GLU A 48 1.40 16.28 -1.88
C GLU A 48 0.94 17.11 -3.09
N ARG A 49 1.13 16.56 -4.30
CA ARG A 49 0.75 17.27 -5.52
C ARG A 49 -0.76 17.49 -5.64
N LEU A 50 -1.56 16.52 -5.22
CA LEU A 50 -3.02 16.62 -5.23
C LEU A 50 -3.50 17.58 -4.13
N GLU A 51 -2.89 17.58 -2.95
CA GLU A 51 -3.20 18.53 -1.86
C GLU A 51 -2.97 19.99 -2.30
N GLU A 52 -1.90 20.25 -3.06
CA GLU A 52 -1.63 21.58 -3.62
C GLU A 52 -2.63 21.98 -4.72
N MET A 53 -3.02 21.04 -5.57
CA MET A 53 -3.81 21.34 -6.77
C MET A 53 -5.30 21.44 -6.50
N ILE A 54 -5.88 20.56 -5.68
CA ILE A 54 -7.33 20.46 -5.45
C ILE A 54 -7.98 21.79 -5.02
N PRO A 55 -7.39 22.59 -4.10
CA PRO A 55 -7.99 23.86 -3.68
C PRO A 55 -8.18 24.88 -4.81
N GLY A 56 -7.39 24.80 -5.87
CA GLY A 56 -7.46 25.69 -7.04
C GLY A 56 -8.42 25.22 -8.15
N VAL A 57 -9.10 24.09 -7.98
CA VAL A 57 -9.96 23.51 -9.02
C VAL A 57 -11.37 24.09 -8.93
N GLU A 58 -11.71 24.98 -9.86
CA GLU A 58 -13.05 25.59 -9.94
C GLU A 58 -14.14 24.62 -10.40
N ASN A 59 -13.79 23.60 -11.19
CA ASN A 59 -14.75 22.64 -11.70
C ASN A 59 -15.08 21.57 -10.64
N GLU A 60 -16.28 21.64 -10.08
CA GLU A 60 -16.75 20.72 -9.03
C GLU A 60 -16.65 19.23 -9.40
N LYS A 61 -16.89 18.87 -10.67
CA LYS A 61 -16.77 17.47 -11.12
C LYS A 61 -15.33 16.99 -11.14
N VAL A 62 -14.40 17.86 -11.55
CA VAL A 62 -12.96 17.57 -11.52
C VAL A 62 -12.47 17.50 -10.08
N SER A 63 -12.90 18.44 -9.22
CA SER A 63 -12.57 18.42 -7.79
C SER A 63 -13.06 17.13 -7.13
N PHE A 64 -14.28 16.68 -7.41
CA PHE A 64 -14.81 15.41 -6.91
C PHE A 64 -13.93 14.21 -7.29
N ILE A 65 -13.53 14.11 -8.56
CA ILE A 65 -12.67 13.01 -9.04
C ILE A 65 -11.30 13.06 -8.36
N LEU A 66 -10.69 14.24 -8.24
CA LEU A 66 -9.38 14.38 -7.61
C LEU A 66 -9.42 14.09 -6.11
N ASN A 67 -10.51 14.44 -5.43
CA ASN A 67 -10.73 14.06 -4.03
C ASN A 67 -10.89 12.54 -3.86
N ALA A 68 -11.59 11.86 -4.77
CA ALA A 68 -11.67 10.39 -4.73
C ALA A 68 -10.29 9.74 -4.94
N ILE A 69 -9.49 10.27 -5.87
CA ILE A 69 -8.12 9.77 -6.13
C ILE A 69 -7.23 9.99 -4.91
N ILE A 70 -7.22 11.18 -4.30
CA ILE A 70 -6.33 11.44 -3.17
C ILE A 70 -6.71 10.62 -1.92
N GLU A 71 -8.00 10.34 -1.72
CA GLU A 71 -8.45 9.46 -0.65
C GLU A 71 -7.94 8.02 -0.83
N ASP A 72 -7.96 7.53 -2.07
CA ASP A 72 -7.45 6.20 -2.42
C ASP A 72 -5.92 6.11 -2.23
N GLU A 73 -5.17 7.08 -2.76
CA GLU A 73 -3.70 7.15 -2.60
C GLU A 73 -3.30 7.25 -1.12
N ARG A 74 -4.03 8.02 -0.31
CA ARG A 74 -3.81 8.08 1.15
C ARG A 74 -4.05 6.74 1.82
N ARG A 75 -5.04 5.96 1.37
CA ARG A 75 -5.32 4.63 1.91
C ARG A 75 -4.20 3.65 1.54
N HIS A 76 -3.76 3.64 0.29
CA HIS A 76 -2.63 2.82 -0.15
C HIS A 76 -1.36 3.18 0.61
N HIS A 77 -1.09 4.46 0.80
CA HIS A 77 0.09 4.93 1.52
C HIS A 77 0.15 4.46 2.96
N ARG A 78 -0.99 4.40 3.66
CA ARG A 78 -1.05 3.86 5.03
C ARG A 78 -0.73 2.36 5.05
N VAL A 79 -1.29 1.59 4.11
CA VAL A 79 -1.02 0.15 4.01
C VAL A 79 0.45 -0.10 3.70
N LEU A 80 1.03 0.61 2.73
CA LEU A 80 2.43 0.43 2.35
C LEU A 80 3.39 0.84 3.46
N LYS A 81 3.12 1.91 4.21
CA LYS A 81 3.91 2.26 5.41
C LYS A 81 3.86 1.16 6.45
N ARG A 82 2.70 0.55 6.67
CA ARG A 82 2.57 -0.57 7.60
C ARG A 82 3.35 -1.81 7.14
N VAL A 83 3.31 -2.10 5.84
CA VAL A 83 4.13 -3.17 5.23
C VAL A 83 5.62 -2.88 5.37
N GLU A 84 6.05 -1.64 5.11
CA GLU A 84 7.44 -1.22 5.27
C GLU A 84 7.93 -1.40 6.72
N GLU A 85 7.12 -1.02 7.71
CA GLU A 85 7.41 -1.23 9.13
C GLU A 85 7.56 -2.72 9.48
N LEU A 86 6.66 -3.56 8.99
CA LEU A 86 6.69 -5.01 9.21
C LEU A 86 7.93 -5.64 8.58
N LEU A 87 8.30 -5.19 7.37
CA LEU A 87 9.55 -5.58 6.75
C LEU A 87 10.70 -5.17 7.66
N ILE A 88 10.89 -3.88 7.97
CA ILE A 88 12.05 -3.37 8.75
C ILE A 88 12.27 -4.09 10.09
N LYS A 89 11.19 -4.50 10.78
CA LYS A 89 11.31 -5.16 12.10
C LYS A 89 11.92 -6.57 12.04
N GLY A 90 11.92 -7.22 10.87
CA GLY A 90 12.52 -8.56 10.71
C GLY A 90 11.88 -9.64 11.59
N GLU A 91 10.72 -9.37 12.19
CA GLU A 91 9.98 -10.32 13.00
C GLU A 91 9.29 -11.33 12.10
N THR A 92 8.95 -12.51 12.64
CA THR A 92 8.17 -13.50 11.90
C THR A 92 6.76 -12.94 11.71
N VAL A 93 6.55 -12.19 10.63
CA VAL A 93 5.26 -11.57 10.30
C VAL A 93 4.26 -12.70 10.03
N THR A 94 3.24 -12.80 10.87
CA THR A 94 2.19 -13.80 10.72
C THR A 94 1.18 -13.37 9.67
N GLU A 95 0.42 -14.31 9.12
CA GLU A 95 -0.67 -14.00 8.18
C GLU A 95 -1.69 -13.01 8.80
N GLU A 96 -1.94 -13.10 10.10
CA GLU A 96 -2.81 -12.18 10.85
C GLU A 96 -2.26 -10.74 10.86
N ASP A 97 -0.95 -10.57 11.06
CA ASP A 97 -0.31 -9.25 10.99
C ASP A 97 -0.45 -8.61 9.59
N TRP A 98 -0.45 -9.42 8.53
CA TRP A 98 -0.69 -8.94 7.16
C TRP A 98 -2.13 -8.51 6.94
N TRP A 99 -3.11 -9.28 7.44
CA TRP A 99 -4.53 -8.93 7.34
C TRP A 99 -4.85 -7.67 8.15
N ASP A 100 -4.28 -7.53 9.34
CA ASP A 100 -4.42 -6.32 10.15
C ASP A 100 -3.77 -5.11 9.48
N ALA A 101 -2.61 -5.27 8.84
CA ALA A 101 -1.98 -4.18 8.10
C ALA A 101 -2.80 -3.71 6.89
N ALA A 102 -3.45 -4.64 6.18
CA ALA A 102 -4.22 -4.32 4.98
C ALA A 102 -5.67 -3.87 5.29
N PHE A 103 -6.25 -4.33 6.41
CA PHE A 103 -7.69 -4.21 6.67
C PHE A 103 -8.07 -3.81 8.10
N GLY A 104 -7.13 -3.61 9.03
CA GLY A 104 -7.41 -3.30 10.44
C GLY A 104 -8.28 -2.04 10.66
N ASP A 105 -8.26 -1.11 9.70
CA ASP A 105 -9.05 0.13 9.74
C ASP A 105 -10.45 0.00 9.11
N VAL A 106 -10.81 -1.17 8.56
CA VAL A 106 -12.08 -1.38 7.84
C VAL A 106 -13.13 -1.95 8.80
N PRO A 107 -14.20 -1.20 9.16
CA PRO A 107 -15.23 -1.70 10.07
C PRO A 107 -16.00 -2.87 9.44
N GLY A 108 -16.07 -4.01 10.13
CA GLY A 108 -16.97 -5.12 9.81
C GLY A 108 -16.37 -6.36 9.13
N LEU A 109 -15.04 -6.48 9.03
CA LEU A 109 -14.40 -7.71 8.50
C LEU A 109 -14.27 -8.85 9.53
N TRP A 110 -14.41 -8.55 10.82
CA TRP A 110 -14.30 -9.51 11.93
C TRP A 110 -15.56 -9.59 12.81
N GLY A 111 -16.73 -9.30 12.21
CA GLY A 111 -18.05 -9.45 12.83
C GLY A 111 -18.77 -10.70 12.35
#